data_AF-A0A925VDE1-F1
#
_entry.id   AF-A0A925VDE1-F1
#
_cell.length_a   1.000
_cell.length_b   1.000
_cell.length_c   1.000
_cell.angle_alpha   90.00
_cell.angle_beta   90.00
_cell.angle_gamma   90.00
#
_symmetry.space_group_name_H-M   'P 1'
#
loop_
_entity.id
_entity.type
_entity.pdbx_description
1 polymer ?
#
loop_
_entity_poly.entity_id
_entity_poly.type
_entity_poly.pdbx_seq_one_letter_code
_entity_poly.pdbx_strand_id
1 'polypeptide(L)'
;MQPARIVFVIVLLTGSHARGEPSALWGADGELFDPAGPMMDWSYAGYHHGEDELPELVPTHEVVDFGAIGDGTTDDTAAFRDAIAAAEADGGGVVHAGPGAWVIADKLTLPDHVVLRGDGPGETTLMIPVSLTELYGNEGLDDGGSSSYAFSEAFIEGRGDVDGDAIATVTAAAVRGDTAIELGDASMLSVGQWIRITQTDEGGELMDRLHADLLPSGDDNVGDRGMNHHTRVSAIAGTTVTLERPLPVDIDLAWSPDVRAVTATVAEIGVEHLRIEFPLTEYPGHFEELGYNAIDFAEVAHAWVRDVEIVNADYGVNLRDAYFVTVADVVLDTTGDRGPLSGHHGFSNGHGNDNLFIGFDVRTTMVHDLTNEWYATGVVFTQGRGDDLRMDHHRAAPYTTLWTEIDCGEGASAFDSGGSSNRGPHTAAYDMLWNVRAAATMELPDDDFGPRMGFVGFHTDATEATSPYEWWFEAIAPGDIEPANIWLAMRERRLGPEGPDGTTGGSDDGGSHTGGVDSSTEEEGPGGDDGSDVDPDGSSDASASEGGAGTSDGASASDGDAGGCGCSSSSSGGTAMLGLVVLALRRRRR
;
A
#
# COMPACT_ATOMS: atom_id res chain seq x y z
N MET A 1 5.62 -44.96 -41.05
CA MET A 1 4.65 -43.88 -40.88
C MET A 1 5.28 -42.90 -39.89
N GLN A 2 5.72 -41.73 -40.37
CA GLN A 2 6.16 -40.62 -39.53
C GLN A 2 4.96 -39.68 -39.32
N PRO A 3 4.77 -39.08 -38.14
CA PRO A 3 3.69 -38.11 -37.94
C PRO A 3 4.08 -36.77 -38.60
N ALA A 4 3.13 -36.20 -39.34
CA ALA A 4 3.27 -34.92 -40.00
C ALA A 4 3.26 -33.79 -38.97
N ARG A 5 4.28 -32.92 -39.02
CA ARG A 5 4.30 -31.65 -38.28
C ARG A 5 3.38 -30.66 -38.98
N ILE A 6 2.33 -30.23 -38.30
CA ILE A 6 1.50 -29.09 -38.70
C ILE A 6 2.25 -27.83 -38.27
N VAL A 7 2.67 -27.01 -39.25
CA VAL A 7 3.26 -25.70 -39.01
C VAL A 7 2.10 -24.70 -38.96
N PHE A 8 1.88 -24.08 -37.79
CA PHE A 8 1.03 -22.91 -37.67
C PHE A 8 1.80 -21.71 -38.26
N VAL A 9 1.28 -21.15 -39.35
CA VAL A 9 1.73 -19.85 -39.86
C VAL A 9 0.94 -18.80 -39.10
N ILE A 10 1.57 -18.15 -38.13
CA ILE A 10 1.03 -16.94 -37.51
C ILE A 10 1.17 -15.81 -38.54
N VAL A 11 0.04 -15.35 -39.07
CA VAL A 11 -0.02 -14.13 -39.86
C VAL A 11 -0.04 -12.97 -38.86
N LEU A 12 1.11 -12.32 -38.65
CA LEU A 12 1.21 -11.04 -37.95
C LEU A 12 0.52 -9.98 -38.83
N LEU A 13 -0.73 -9.66 -38.49
CA LEU A 13 -1.38 -8.45 -38.95
C LEU A 13 -0.78 -7.29 -38.14
N THR A 14 0.20 -6.59 -38.70
CA THR A 14 0.67 -5.30 -38.16
C THR A 14 -0.41 -4.25 -38.42
N GLY A 15 -1.42 -4.21 -37.55
CA GLY A 15 -2.30 -3.06 -37.44
C GLY A 15 -1.47 -1.90 -36.92
N SER A 16 -1.31 -0.85 -37.73
CA SER A 16 -0.85 0.44 -37.24
C SER A 16 -1.93 0.99 -36.31
N HIS A 17 -1.82 0.71 -35.01
CA HIS A 17 -2.50 1.53 -34.01
C HIS A 17 -1.91 2.93 -34.16
N ALA A 18 -2.75 3.95 -34.29
CA ALA A 18 -2.29 5.31 -34.14
C ALA A 18 -1.65 5.39 -32.74
N ARG A 19 -0.42 5.91 -32.64
CA ARG A 19 0.16 6.21 -31.32
C ARG A 19 -0.79 7.17 -30.61
N GLY A 20 -0.98 6.96 -29.31
CA GLY A 20 -1.76 7.88 -28.47
C GLY A 20 -1.15 9.29 -28.48
N GLU A 21 -1.88 10.25 -27.95
CA GLU A 21 -1.43 11.61 -27.73
C GLU A 21 -0.43 11.63 -26.55
N PRO A 22 0.82 12.07 -26.76
CA PRO A 22 1.80 12.15 -25.67
C PRO A 22 1.44 13.30 -24.73
N SER A 23 1.57 13.06 -23.42
CA SER A 23 1.38 14.11 -22.42
C SER A 23 2.45 15.20 -22.50
N ALA A 24 2.09 16.43 -22.13
CA ALA A 24 3.04 17.52 -21.98
C ALA A 24 3.96 17.38 -20.74
N LEU A 25 3.59 16.55 -19.76
CA LEU A 25 4.41 16.24 -18.58
C LEU A 25 5.45 15.14 -18.84
N TRP A 26 5.13 14.19 -19.72
CA TRP A 26 5.99 13.03 -19.98
C TRP A 26 6.67 13.07 -21.34
N GLY A 27 5.95 13.48 -22.39
CA GLY A 27 6.36 13.28 -23.77
C GLY A 27 6.12 11.85 -24.23
N ALA A 28 6.88 11.38 -25.22
CA ALA A 28 6.73 10.02 -25.74
C ALA A 28 7.49 8.98 -24.90
N ASP A 29 8.68 9.35 -24.42
CA ASP A 29 9.65 8.45 -23.78
C ASP A 29 10.16 9.03 -22.43
N GLY A 30 9.43 9.99 -21.85
CA GLY A 30 9.78 10.69 -20.61
C GLY A 30 10.72 11.88 -20.79
N GLU A 31 10.97 12.32 -22.03
CA GLU A 31 11.90 13.42 -22.34
C GLU A 31 11.47 14.77 -21.76
N LEU A 32 10.21 14.90 -21.34
CA LEU A 32 9.66 16.10 -20.70
C LEU A 32 9.54 15.98 -19.19
N PHE A 33 9.86 14.82 -18.61
CA PHE A 33 9.82 14.62 -17.17
C PHE A 33 10.75 15.60 -16.45
N ASP A 34 10.16 16.42 -15.59
CA ASP A 34 10.85 17.35 -14.72
C ASP A 34 10.54 16.97 -13.25
N PRO A 35 11.53 16.50 -12.48
CA PRO A 35 11.31 16.12 -11.08
C PRO A 35 11.03 17.31 -10.15
N ALA A 36 11.25 18.56 -10.61
CA ALA A 36 10.80 19.76 -9.92
C ALA A 36 9.38 20.19 -10.37
N GLY A 37 8.82 19.57 -11.40
CA GLY A 37 7.51 19.85 -11.97
C GLY A 37 6.36 19.03 -11.35
N PRO A 38 5.18 18.96 -11.99
CA PRO A 38 3.97 18.36 -11.42
C PRO A 38 4.00 16.85 -11.13
N MET A 39 5.05 16.13 -11.54
CA MET A 39 5.16 14.68 -11.35
C MET A 39 6.26 14.33 -10.34
N MET A 40 6.06 13.24 -9.60
CA MET A 40 7.10 12.53 -8.85
C MET A 40 7.64 11.37 -9.69
N ASP A 41 8.80 10.83 -9.35
CA ASP A 41 9.24 9.52 -9.87
C ASP A 41 8.58 8.38 -9.07
N TRP A 42 7.47 7.86 -9.60
CA TRP A 42 6.71 6.76 -8.99
C TRP A 42 7.29 5.36 -9.29
N SER A 43 8.38 5.25 -10.06
CA SER A 43 8.94 3.95 -10.46
C SER A 43 9.36 3.06 -9.27
N TYR A 44 9.51 3.65 -8.10
CA TYR A 44 9.93 2.99 -6.86
C TYR A 44 8.81 2.31 -6.08
N ALA A 45 7.55 2.51 -6.47
CA ALA A 45 6.42 1.90 -5.79
C ALA A 45 6.40 0.39 -5.98
N GLY A 46 6.20 -0.35 -4.89
CA GLY A 46 6.05 -1.80 -4.87
C GLY A 46 7.27 -2.56 -4.37
N TYR A 47 7.18 -3.89 -4.48
CA TYR A 47 8.11 -4.86 -3.90
C TYR A 47 9.54 -4.59 -4.37
N HIS A 48 10.47 -4.68 -3.41
CA HIS A 48 11.88 -4.35 -3.62
C HIS A 48 12.09 -3.06 -4.41
N HIS A 49 11.40 -1.98 -4.02
CA HIS A 49 11.57 -0.65 -4.65
C HIS A 49 11.10 -0.62 -6.12
N GLY A 50 10.13 -1.48 -6.46
CA GLY A 50 9.68 -1.71 -7.83
C GLY A 50 10.75 -2.31 -8.75
N GLU A 51 11.83 -2.88 -8.20
CA GLU A 51 12.95 -3.45 -8.97
C GLU A 51 12.70 -4.91 -9.35
N ASP A 52 12.03 -5.68 -8.49
CA ASP A 52 11.85 -7.12 -8.64
C ASP A 52 10.39 -7.52 -8.89
N GLU A 53 10.21 -8.64 -9.59
CA GLU A 53 8.93 -9.34 -9.62
C GLU A 53 8.64 -10.00 -8.26
N LEU A 54 7.37 -10.20 -7.94
CA LEU A 54 6.98 -10.95 -6.75
C LEU A 54 7.51 -12.40 -6.82
N PRO A 55 8.05 -12.94 -5.72
CA PRO A 55 8.76 -14.21 -5.77
C PRO A 55 7.82 -15.41 -5.98
N GLU A 56 8.25 -16.36 -6.80
CA GLU A 56 7.62 -17.68 -6.95
C GLU A 56 8.28 -18.69 -6.01
N LEU A 57 7.91 -18.62 -4.73
CA LEU A 57 8.47 -19.50 -3.69
C LEU A 57 7.93 -20.93 -3.78
N VAL A 58 8.62 -21.88 -3.16
CA VAL A 58 8.18 -23.29 -3.09
C VAL A 58 7.61 -23.55 -1.69
N PRO A 59 6.42 -24.18 -1.55
CA PRO A 59 5.90 -24.66 -0.27
C PRO A 59 6.95 -25.41 0.56
N THR A 60 7.11 -25.02 1.84
CA THR A 60 8.04 -25.68 2.78
C THR A 60 7.34 -26.31 3.97
N HIS A 61 6.17 -25.80 4.37
CA HIS A 61 5.42 -26.27 5.53
C HIS A 61 3.96 -26.52 5.15
N GLU A 62 3.54 -27.79 5.13
CA GLU A 62 2.16 -28.17 4.84
C GLU A 62 1.33 -28.15 6.12
N VAL A 63 0.25 -27.36 6.18
CA VAL A 63 -0.58 -27.25 7.41
C VAL A 63 -1.18 -28.59 7.86
N VAL A 64 -1.36 -29.54 6.93
CA VAL A 64 -1.85 -30.89 7.23
C VAL A 64 -0.84 -31.73 8.02
N ASP A 65 0.46 -31.46 7.90
CA ASP A 65 1.50 -32.12 8.70
C ASP A 65 1.46 -31.68 10.17
N PHE A 66 0.83 -30.53 10.44
CA PHE A 66 0.55 -29.99 11.77
C PHE A 66 -0.85 -30.33 12.29
N GLY A 67 -1.60 -31.14 11.54
CA GLY A 67 -2.90 -31.68 11.97
C GLY A 67 -4.12 -30.89 11.49
N ALA A 68 -3.95 -29.93 10.58
CA ALA A 68 -5.08 -29.27 9.92
C ALA A 68 -5.88 -30.28 9.06
N ILE A 69 -7.20 -30.08 8.97
CA ILE A 69 -8.12 -31.00 8.29
C ILE A 69 -8.71 -30.38 7.02
N GLY A 70 -9.07 -29.09 7.03
CA GLY A 70 -9.60 -28.40 5.84
C GLY A 70 -11.00 -28.87 5.39
N ASP A 71 -11.81 -29.39 6.33
CA ASP A 71 -13.14 -29.94 6.04
C ASP A 71 -14.29 -28.92 6.14
N GLY A 72 -13.96 -27.67 6.43
CA GLY A 72 -14.90 -26.57 6.62
C GLY A 72 -15.67 -26.57 7.94
N THR A 73 -15.28 -27.42 8.90
CA THR A 73 -15.93 -27.53 10.21
C THR A 73 -14.96 -27.65 11.38
N THR A 74 -13.80 -28.27 11.17
CA THR A 74 -12.74 -28.39 12.16
C THR A 74 -11.98 -27.09 12.24
N ASP A 75 -11.83 -26.55 13.46
CA ASP A 75 -10.97 -25.39 13.72
C ASP A 75 -9.50 -25.77 13.49
N ASP A 76 -8.91 -25.23 12.42
CA ASP A 76 -7.56 -25.52 11.95
C ASP A 76 -6.54 -24.47 12.45
N THR A 77 -6.98 -23.46 13.20
CA THR A 77 -6.16 -22.33 13.66
C THR A 77 -4.85 -22.76 14.33
N ALA A 78 -4.92 -23.74 15.23
CA ALA A 78 -3.75 -24.22 15.97
C ALA A 78 -2.70 -24.84 15.04
N ALA A 79 -3.13 -25.61 14.03
CA ALA A 79 -2.24 -26.23 13.06
C ALA A 79 -1.57 -25.19 12.16
N PHE A 80 -2.29 -24.14 11.75
CA PHE A 80 -1.70 -23.02 11.00
C PHE A 80 -0.66 -22.27 11.84
N ARG A 81 -0.96 -21.96 13.11
CA ARG A 81 -0.01 -21.31 14.03
C ARG A 81 1.24 -22.17 14.25
N ASP A 82 1.08 -23.48 14.41
CA ASP A 82 2.20 -24.40 14.57
C ASP A 82 3.06 -24.48 13.30
N ALA A 83 2.44 -24.45 12.11
CA ALA A 83 3.15 -24.40 10.83
C ALA A 83 3.92 -23.08 10.64
N ILE A 84 3.31 -21.94 11.00
CA ILE A 84 3.95 -20.62 10.99
C ILE A 84 5.15 -20.58 11.94
N ALA A 85 4.99 -21.07 13.17
CA ALA A 85 6.07 -21.12 14.15
C ALA A 85 7.22 -22.05 13.70
N ALA A 86 6.90 -23.14 12.99
CA ALA A 86 7.92 -24.01 12.40
C ALA A 86 8.69 -23.29 11.27
N ALA A 87 7.99 -22.57 10.39
CA ALA A 87 8.63 -21.78 9.34
C ALA A 87 9.54 -20.68 9.93
N GLU A 88 9.08 -19.96 10.96
CA GLU A 88 9.89 -18.98 11.67
C GLU A 88 11.16 -19.61 12.28
N ALA A 89 11.03 -20.77 12.93
CA ALA A 89 12.16 -21.47 13.53
C ALA A 89 13.21 -21.93 12.50
N ASP A 90 12.79 -22.15 11.25
CA ASP A 90 13.66 -22.48 10.12
C ASP A 90 14.22 -21.24 9.40
N GLY A 91 13.90 -20.03 9.88
CA GLY A 91 14.37 -18.75 9.35
C GLY A 91 13.51 -18.20 8.21
N GLY A 92 12.26 -18.65 8.10
CA GLY A 92 11.31 -18.28 7.05
C GLY A 92 10.79 -19.48 6.28
N GLY A 93 9.76 -19.27 5.47
CA GLY A 93 9.19 -20.32 4.64
C GLY A 93 7.78 -20.06 4.15
N VAL A 94 7.31 -20.96 3.30
CA VAL A 94 5.96 -20.92 2.75
C VAL A 94 5.11 -21.93 3.53
N VAL A 95 4.19 -21.41 4.34
CA VAL A 95 3.12 -22.16 4.99
C VAL A 95 1.99 -22.35 4.00
N HIS A 96 1.82 -23.59 3.57
CA HIS A 96 0.94 -23.97 2.48
C HIS A 96 -0.32 -24.66 2.98
N ALA A 97 -1.47 -24.17 2.50
CA ALA A 97 -2.78 -24.76 2.68
C ALA A 97 -3.36 -25.14 1.31
N GLY A 98 -3.27 -26.42 0.97
CA GLY A 98 -3.83 -26.95 -0.28
C GLY A 98 -5.37 -26.82 -0.38
N PRO A 99 -6.00 -27.49 -1.35
CA PRO A 99 -7.41 -27.27 -1.65
C PRO A 99 -8.29 -27.73 -0.49
N GLY A 100 -9.20 -26.87 -0.05
CA GLY A 100 -10.01 -27.12 1.14
C GLY A 100 -10.66 -25.87 1.71
N ALA A 101 -11.50 -26.08 2.72
CA ALA A 101 -12.12 -25.03 3.51
C ALA A 101 -11.55 -25.09 4.93
N TRP A 102 -10.69 -24.15 5.29
CA TRP A 102 -9.93 -24.14 6.53
C TRP A 102 -10.60 -23.18 7.51
N VAL A 103 -11.12 -23.68 8.63
CA VAL A 103 -11.75 -22.81 9.62
C VAL A 103 -10.66 -22.17 10.47
N ILE A 104 -10.58 -20.84 10.43
CA ILE A 104 -9.66 -20.03 11.22
C ILE A 104 -10.50 -19.21 12.21
N ALA A 105 -10.47 -19.60 13.47
CA ALA A 105 -11.29 -19.02 14.54
C ALA A 105 -10.49 -18.05 15.44
N ASP A 106 -9.26 -17.70 15.05
CA ASP A 106 -8.41 -16.74 15.76
C ASP A 106 -7.31 -16.20 14.82
N LYS A 107 -6.61 -15.14 15.22
CA LYS A 107 -5.60 -14.44 14.39
C LYS A 107 -4.40 -15.31 14.00
N LEU A 108 -3.87 -15.09 12.81
CA LEU A 108 -2.60 -15.61 12.30
C LEU A 108 -1.63 -14.43 12.10
N THR A 109 -0.56 -14.40 12.90
CA THR A 109 0.49 -13.37 12.76
C THR A 109 1.65 -13.97 11.97
N LEU A 110 2.06 -13.32 10.89
CA LEU A 110 3.18 -13.71 10.04
C LEU A 110 4.46 -13.06 10.57
N PRO A 111 5.45 -13.85 10.99
CA PRO A 111 6.78 -13.34 11.31
C PRO A 111 7.58 -13.10 10.03
N ASP A 112 8.73 -12.46 10.20
CA ASP A 112 9.71 -12.16 9.15
C ASP A 112 9.98 -13.39 8.23
N HIS A 113 10.00 -13.16 6.91
CA HIS A 113 10.22 -14.17 5.87
C HIS A 113 9.21 -15.33 5.81
N VAL A 114 8.01 -15.18 6.40
CA VAL A 114 6.95 -16.20 6.34
C VAL A 114 5.81 -15.79 5.40
N VAL A 115 5.46 -16.71 4.51
CA VAL A 115 4.41 -16.55 3.50
C VAL A 115 3.29 -17.55 3.75
N LEU A 116 2.06 -17.07 3.82
CA LEU A 116 0.85 -17.89 3.85
C LEU A 116 0.30 -18.05 2.42
N ARG A 117 0.23 -19.28 1.94
CA ARG A 117 -0.13 -19.59 0.55
C ARG A 117 -1.22 -20.66 0.44
N GLY A 118 -2.16 -20.46 -0.48
CA GLY A 118 -3.06 -21.52 -0.96
C GLY A 118 -2.79 -21.98 -2.40
N ASP A 119 -3.74 -22.71 -2.99
CA ASP A 119 -3.69 -23.21 -4.38
C ASP A 119 -4.56 -22.39 -5.36
N GLY A 120 -5.01 -21.21 -4.94
CA GLY A 120 -5.82 -20.24 -5.67
C GLY A 120 -7.14 -19.94 -4.96
N PRO A 121 -7.75 -18.75 -5.16
CA PRO A 121 -9.01 -18.37 -4.50
C PRO A 121 -10.19 -19.33 -4.74
N GLY A 122 -10.17 -20.09 -5.83
CA GLY A 122 -11.19 -21.09 -6.14
C GLY A 122 -10.96 -22.47 -5.48
N GLU A 123 -9.79 -22.71 -4.91
CA GLU A 123 -9.36 -24.02 -4.39
C GLU A 123 -9.14 -23.99 -2.87
N THR A 124 -8.57 -22.90 -2.33
CA THR A 124 -8.26 -22.74 -0.90
C THR A 124 -9.08 -21.60 -0.30
N THR A 125 -9.94 -21.90 0.67
CA THR A 125 -10.71 -20.90 1.43
C THR A 125 -10.34 -20.93 2.91
N LEU A 126 -9.86 -19.81 3.44
CA LEU A 126 -9.82 -19.54 4.87
C LEU A 126 -11.19 -19.00 5.29
N MET A 127 -11.96 -19.82 6.00
CA MET A 127 -13.27 -19.43 6.53
C MET A 127 -13.11 -18.92 7.95
N ILE A 128 -13.51 -17.68 8.19
CA ILE A 128 -13.37 -17.03 9.49
C ILE A 128 -14.76 -16.83 10.09
N PRO A 129 -15.28 -17.75 10.92
CA PRO A 129 -16.69 -17.75 11.31
C PRO A 129 -17.04 -16.77 12.45
N VAL A 130 -16.05 -16.07 12.99
CA VAL A 130 -16.12 -15.20 14.17
C VAL A 130 -15.61 -13.81 13.83
N SER A 131 -16.07 -12.79 14.55
CA SER A 131 -15.54 -11.43 14.38
C SER A 131 -14.50 -11.12 15.46
N LEU A 132 -13.64 -10.12 15.23
CA LEU A 132 -12.71 -9.66 16.28
C LEU A 132 -13.47 -9.18 17.53
N THR A 133 -14.63 -8.54 17.37
CA THR A 133 -15.51 -8.17 18.49
C THR A 133 -15.96 -9.38 19.32
N GLU A 134 -16.26 -10.51 18.69
CA GLU A 134 -16.64 -11.74 19.42
C GLU A 134 -15.46 -12.31 20.23
N LEU A 135 -14.26 -12.28 19.65
CA LEU A 135 -13.06 -12.87 20.26
C LEU A 135 -12.47 -12.00 21.36
N TYR A 136 -12.38 -10.70 21.13
CA TYR A 136 -11.56 -9.77 21.91
C TYR A 136 -12.38 -8.64 22.55
N GLY A 137 -13.67 -8.55 22.25
CA GLY A 137 -14.51 -7.41 22.64
C GLY A 137 -14.31 -6.22 21.71
N ASN A 138 -14.96 -5.10 22.02
CA ASN A 138 -14.81 -3.88 21.24
C ASN A 138 -14.81 -2.69 22.19
N GLU A 139 -13.75 -1.90 22.14
CA GLU A 139 -13.54 -0.79 23.08
C GLU A 139 -14.28 0.49 22.65
N GLY A 140 -14.66 0.58 21.36
CA GLY A 140 -15.24 1.79 20.78
C GLY A 140 -14.25 2.94 20.65
N LEU A 141 -14.75 4.11 20.25
CA LEU A 141 -13.94 5.30 19.98
C LEU A 141 -14.25 6.42 20.98
N ASP A 142 -13.23 7.17 21.37
CA ASP A 142 -13.34 8.26 22.35
C ASP A 142 -14.21 9.44 21.86
N ASP A 143 -14.23 9.68 20.55
CA ASP A 143 -14.92 10.78 19.87
C ASP A 143 -16.28 10.38 19.26
N GLY A 144 -16.68 9.13 19.44
CA GLY A 144 -17.94 8.57 18.93
C GLY A 144 -17.72 7.55 17.82
N GLY A 145 -18.49 6.47 17.87
CA GLY A 145 -18.20 5.25 17.13
C GLY A 145 -18.07 4.10 18.12
N SER A 146 -18.51 2.92 17.71
CA SER A 146 -18.53 1.74 18.57
C SER A 146 -17.47 0.71 18.22
N SER A 147 -16.60 0.99 17.23
CA SER A 147 -15.59 0.05 16.77
C SER A 147 -14.15 0.53 16.77
N SER A 148 -13.30 -0.10 17.60
CA SER A 148 -11.84 0.01 17.49
C SER A 148 -11.27 -0.70 16.25
N TYR A 149 -12.02 -1.62 15.66
CA TYR A 149 -11.64 -2.34 14.42
C TYR A 149 -11.88 -1.52 13.15
N ALA A 150 -12.33 -0.28 13.29
CA ALA A 150 -12.45 0.65 12.20
C ALA A 150 -11.09 1.06 11.59
N PHE A 151 -9.99 0.91 12.34
CA PHE A 151 -8.69 1.48 11.96
C PHE A 151 -7.56 0.46 11.79
N SER A 152 -7.63 -0.66 12.51
CA SER A 152 -6.52 -1.61 12.58
C SER A 152 -7.00 -2.99 13.01
N GLU A 153 -6.04 -3.92 13.08
CA GLU A 153 -6.20 -5.32 13.42
C GLU A 153 -6.96 -6.12 12.38
N ALA A 154 -6.53 -7.37 12.20
CA ALA A 154 -7.10 -8.28 11.23
C ALA A 154 -6.90 -9.75 11.66
N PHE A 155 -7.49 -10.66 10.91
CA PHE A 155 -7.26 -12.10 11.12
C PHE A 155 -5.92 -12.58 10.57
N ILE A 156 -5.34 -11.89 9.58
CA ILE A 156 -3.98 -12.14 9.11
C ILE A 156 -3.17 -10.87 9.30
N GLU A 157 -2.08 -10.94 10.07
CA GLU A 157 -1.35 -9.76 10.53
C GLU A 157 0.14 -9.86 10.26
N GLY A 158 0.74 -8.76 9.81
CA GLY A 158 2.17 -8.50 9.89
C GLY A 158 2.40 -7.35 10.86
N ARG A 159 3.31 -7.52 11.82
CA ARG A 159 3.58 -6.54 12.89
C ARG A 159 5.07 -6.41 13.07
N GLY A 160 5.64 -5.34 12.53
CA GLY A 160 7.07 -5.08 12.63
C GLY A 160 7.38 -3.79 13.37
N ASP A 161 8.52 -3.26 12.98
CA ASP A 161 9.11 -1.99 13.38
C ASP A 161 10.03 -1.61 12.22
N VAL A 162 9.85 -0.40 11.73
CA VAL A 162 10.55 0.19 10.59
C VAL A 162 11.34 1.43 11.00
N ASP A 163 11.47 1.68 12.30
CA ASP A 163 12.29 2.76 12.83
C ASP A 163 13.76 2.37 12.81
N GLY A 164 14.47 2.90 11.81
CA GLY A 164 15.91 2.79 11.72
C GLY A 164 16.64 3.87 12.52
N ASP A 165 17.85 3.53 12.99
CA ASP A 165 18.73 4.45 13.70
C ASP A 165 19.04 5.70 12.87
N ALA A 166 19.06 6.88 13.52
CA ALA A 166 19.62 8.09 12.93
C ALA A 166 21.15 7.96 12.76
N ILE A 167 21.62 8.01 11.51
CA ILE A 167 23.02 7.76 11.14
C ILE A 167 23.74 9.02 10.65
N ALA A 168 23.02 10.08 10.27
CA ALA A 168 23.60 11.39 9.97
C ALA A 168 22.57 12.52 10.13
N THR A 169 23.05 13.75 10.31
CA THR A 169 22.21 14.97 10.31
C THR A 169 22.37 15.70 8.99
N VAL A 170 21.27 16.22 8.43
CA VAL A 170 21.31 17.10 7.26
C VAL A 170 21.65 18.53 7.69
N THR A 171 22.58 19.18 7.00
CA THR A 171 23.18 20.46 7.43
C THR A 171 22.98 21.63 6.48
N ALA A 172 22.38 21.37 5.31
CA ALA A 172 21.95 22.41 4.39
C ALA A 172 20.55 22.11 3.86
N ALA A 173 19.79 23.17 3.60
CA ALA A 173 18.54 23.08 2.87
C ALA A 173 18.77 22.60 1.43
N ALA A 174 17.78 21.90 0.88
CA ALA A 174 17.72 21.45 -0.50
C ALA A 174 16.28 21.64 -1.01
N VAL A 175 16.06 21.66 -2.31
CA VAL A 175 14.72 21.84 -2.88
C VAL A 175 14.23 20.56 -3.57
N ARG A 176 12.91 20.41 -3.65
CA ARG A 176 12.26 19.36 -4.44
C ARG A 176 12.90 19.28 -5.84
N GLY A 177 13.21 18.07 -6.28
CA GLY A 177 13.91 17.81 -7.53
C GLY A 177 15.44 17.76 -7.42
N ASP A 178 16.05 18.24 -6.32
CA ASP A 178 17.48 18.04 -6.09
C ASP A 178 17.81 16.56 -5.85
N THR A 179 19.01 16.15 -6.27
CA THR A 179 19.52 14.78 -6.07
C THR A 179 20.78 14.78 -5.18
N ALA A 180 21.00 15.83 -4.40
CA ALA A 180 22.15 15.93 -3.52
C ALA A 180 21.79 16.61 -2.20
N ILE A 181 22.35 16.08 -1.11
CA ILE A 181 22.19 16.61 0.24
C ILE A 181 23.55 16.78 0.91
N GLU A 182 23.62 17.72 1.86
CA GLU A 182 24.83 17.98 2.65
C GLU A 182 24.67 17.48 4.08
N LEU A 183 25.56 16.59 4.51
CA LEU A 183 25.52 15.97 5.82
C LEU A 183 26.58 16.55 6.77
N GLY A 184 26.34 16.43 8.07
CA GLY A 184 27.37 16.74 9.07
C GLY A 184 28.52 15.73 9.05
N ASP A 185 28.19 14.47 8.78
CA ASP A 185 29.11 13.35 8.61
C ASP A 185 28.47 12.31 7.68
N ALA A 186 29.27 11.72 6.80
CA ALA A 186 28.86 10.65 5.89
C ALA A 186 29.65 9.35 6.14
N SER A 187 30.39 9.26 7.24
CA SER A 187 31.28 8.12 7.55
C SER A 187 30.56 6.79 7.75
N MET A 188 29.27 6.84 8.10
CA MET A 188 28.37 5.69 8.26
C MET A 188 27.69 5.27 6.95
N LEU A 189 27.93 5.98 5.85
CA LEU A 189 27.29 5.74 4.57
C LEU A 189 28.22 5.05 3.56
N SER A 190 27.63 4.27 2.68
CA SER A 190 28.30 3.64 1.55
C SER A 190 27.51 3.81 0.26
N VAL A 191 28.20 3.88 -0.88
CA VAL A 191 27.54 3.90 -2.19
C VAL A 191 26.81 2.57 -2.39
N GLY A 192 25.55 2.65 -2.82
CA GLY A 192 24.62 1.52 -2.95
C GLY A 192 23.76 1.26 -1.72
N GLN A 193 23.99 1.96 -0.59
CA GLN A 193 23.19 1.81 0.62
C GLN A 193 21.84 2.52 0.49
N TRP A 194 20.77 1.84 0.88
CA TRP A 194 19.47 2.47 1.11
C TRP A 194 19.47 3.27 2.41
N ILE A 195 18.94 4.49 2.32
CA ILE A 195 18.75 5.40 3.44
C ILE A 195 17.32 5.95 3.42
N ARG A 196 16.84 6.36 4.60
CA ARG A 196 15.59 7.13 4.74
C ARG A 196 15.93 8.54 5.19
N ILE A 197 15.51 9.54 4.43
CA ILE A 197 15.56 10.94 4.87
C ILE A 197 14.23 11.21 5.58
N THR A 198 14.29 11.60 6.84
CA THR A 198 13.10 11.92 7.64
C THR A 198 13.13 13.41 8.00
N GLN A 199 11.98 14.09 7.84
CA GLN A 199 11.77 15.47 8.30
C GLN A 199 10.61 15.49 9.28
N THR A 200 10.85 16.01 10.48
CA THR A 200 9.88 16.12 11.56
C THR A 200 9.63 17.59 11.88
N ASP A 201 8.36 17.99 11.89
CA ASP A 201 7.97 19.34 12.22
C ASP A 201 6.90 19.39 13.31
N GLU A 202 7.19 20.06 14.42
CA GLU A 202 6.23 20.27 15.52
C GLU A 202 5.28 21.46 15.25
N GLY A 203 5.59 22.32 14.27
CA GLY A 203 4.90 23.58 13.99
C GLY A 203 3.77 23.52 12.97
N GLY A 204 3.65 22.43 12.20
CA GLY A 204 2.66 22.26 11.12
C GLY A 204 3.05 22.91 9.78
N GLU A 205 4.19 23.60 9.72
CA GLU A 205 4.76 24.23 8.52
C GLU A 205 5.10 23.21 7.43
N LEU A 206 5.58 22.01 7.79
CA LEU A 206 5.80 20.91 6.85
C LEU A 206 4.49 20.50 6.18
N MET A 207 3.41 20.37 6.95
CA MET A 207 2.10 19.99 6.40
C MET A 207 1.52 21.08 5.52
N ASP A 208 1.68 22.35 5.87
CA ASP A 208 1.33 23.48 4.99
C ASP A 208 2.17 23.45 3.70
N ARG A 209 3.47 23.14 3.79
CA ARG A 209 4.32 22.96 2.61
C ARG A 209 3.88 21.80 1.72
N LEU A 210 3.46 20.67 2.29
CA LEU A 210 2.91 19.55 1.51
C LEU A 210 1.64 20.00 0.77
N HIS A 211 0.83 20.87 1.35
CA HIS A 211 -0.30 21.56 0.69
C HIS A 211 0.14 22.79 -0.14
N ALA A 212 1.39 22.80 -0.60
CA ALA A 212 2.00 23.82 -1.45
C ALA A 212 1.96 25.26 -0.91
N ASP A 213 1.73 25.46 0.39
CA ASP A 213 1.43 26.76 1.01
C ASP A 213 0.21 27.47 0.37
N LEU A 214 -0.66 26.72 -0.32
CA LEU A 214 -1.83 27.23 -1.05
C LEU A 214 -3.15 26.99 -0.33
N LEU A 215 -3.22 25.91 0.45
CA LEU A 215 -4.37 25.52 1.26
C LEU A 215 -3.90 25.21 2.69
N PRO A 216 -4.70 25.55 3.72
CA PRO A 216 -4.33 25.30 5.10
C PRO A 216 -4.35 23.79 5.39
N SER A 217 -3.28 23.27 5.99
CA SER A 217 -3.22 21.84 6.32
C SER A 217 -4.16 21.43 7.45
N GLY A 218 -4.75 22.36 8.21
CA GLY A 218 -5.69 22.07 9.29
C GLY A 218 -5.03 21.86 10.66
N ASP A 219 -5.81 22.00 11.72
CA ASP A 219 -5.28 22.06 13.10
C ASP A 219 -4.93 20.67 13.67
N ASP A 220 -5.55 19.61 13.15
CA ASP A 220 -5.18 18.23 13.43
C ASP A 220 -3.97 17.78 12.60
N ASN A 221 -3.31 18.76 11.94
CA ASN A 221 -1.98 18.89 11.33
C ASN A 221 -0.75 19.08 12.26
N VAL A 222 -0.96 19.44 13.53
CA VAL A 222 0.12 19.96 14.42
C VAL A 222 0.69 18.86 15.32
N GLY A 223 2.00 18.87 15.61
CA GLY A 223 2.72 17.86 16.41
C GLY A 223 3.72 17.02 15.60
N ASP A 224 4.43 16.07 16.24
CA ASP A 224 5.49 15.24 15.63
C ASP A 224 4.96 14.42 14.45
N ARG A 225 5.21 14.92 13.23
CA ARG A 225 4.79 14.30 11.97
C ARG A 225 5.96 14.26 11.02
N GLY A 226 6.28 13.04 10.61
CA GLY A 226 7.46 12.72 9.83
C GLY A 226 7.15 12.52 8.35
N MET A 227 7.78 13.29 7.47
CA MET A 227 7.82 12.95 6.04
C MET A 227 9.03 12.07 5.77
N ASN A 228 8.80 10.88 5.23
CA ASN A 228 9.85 9.89 4.95
C ASN A 228 10.15 9.79 3.45
N HIS A 229 11.43 9.87 3.08
CA HIS A 229 11.87 9.64 1.71
C HIS A 229 12.99 8.60 1.66
N HIS A 230 12.68 7.43 1.11
CA HIS A 230 13.65 6.38 0.88
C HIS A 230 14.44 6.62 -0.40
N THR A 231 15.75 6.42 -0.39
CA THR A 231 16.59 6.50 -1.59
C THR A 231 17.88 5.73 -1.39
N ARG A 232 18.49 5.27 -2.48
CA ARG A 232 19.83 4.71 -2.48
C ARG A 232 20.88 5.82 -2.61
N VAL A 233 22.04 5.64 -1.97
CA VAL A 233 23.21 6.52 -2.13
C VAL A 233 23.92 6.20 -3.44
N SER A 234 23.95 7.14 -4.39
CA SER A 234 24.59 6.96 -5.69
C SER A 234 26.05 7.43 -5.73
N ALA A 235 26.41 8.43 -4.92
CA ALA A 235 27.80 8.88 -4.76
C ALA A 235 28.04 9.57 -3.42
N ILE A 236 29.29 9.56 -2.95
CA ILE A 236 29.73 10.28 -1.75
C ILE A 236 30.98 11.10 -2.09
N ALA A 237 30.94 12.41 -1.85
CA ALA A 237 32.06 13.33 -2.06
C ALA A 237 32.28 14.20 -0.82
N GLY A 238 33.06 13.68 0.14
CA GLY A 238 33.20 14.32 1.45
C GLY A 238 31.89 14.19 2.24
N THR A 239 31.23 15.31 2.53
CA THR A 239 29.93 15.37 3.21
C THR A 239 28.74 15.47 2.27
N THR A 240 28.99 15.69 0.98
CA THR A 240 27.94 15.73 -0.05
C THR A 240 27.59 14.29 -0.43
N VAL A 241 26.31 13.95 -0.31
CA VAL A 241 25.75 12.65 -0.73
C VAL A 241 24.84 12.89 -1.93
N THR A 242 25.10 12.17 -3.02
CA THR A 242 24.20 12.12 -4.18
C THR A 242 23.20 10.99 -4.00
N LEU A 243 21.94 11.28 -4.23
CA LEU A 243 20.81 10.38 -4.15
C LEU A 243 20.58 9.71 -5.51
N GLU A 244 20.01 8.50 -5.51
CA GLU A 244 19.62 7.82 -6.74
C GLU A 244 18.37 8.44 -7.36
N ARG A 245 17.43 8.91 -6.53
CA ARG A 245 16.21 9.60 -6.98
C ARG A 245 16.08 11.01 -6.41
N PRO A 246 15.36 11.92 -7.10
CA PRO A 246 15.16 13.29 -6.64
C PRO A 246 14.32 13.39 -5.37
N LEU A 247 14.57 14.43 -4.58
CA LEU A 247 13.75 14.76 -3.41
C LEU A 247 12.30 15.08 -3.84
N PRO A 248 11.28 14.44 -3.23
CA PRO A 248 9.88 14.70 -3.55
C PRO A 248 9.36 15.98 -2.89
N VAL A 249 10.03 16.45 -1.84
CA VAL A 249 9.73 17.66 -1.07
C VAL A 249 11.04 18.39 -0.74
N ASP A 250 10.97 19.69 -0.48
CA ASP A 250 12.12 20.47 0.00
C ASP A 250 12.66 19.92 1.32
N ILE A 251 13.96 20.11 1.56
CA ILE A 251 14.55 19.96 2.89
C ILE A 251 14.65 21.33 3.55
N ASP A 252 13.98 21.51 4.69
CA ASP A 252 14.14 22.68 5.56
C ASP A 252 14.75 22.26 6.90
N LEU A 253 15.79 22.98 7.34
CA LEU A 253 16.46 22.71 8.61
C LEU A 253 15.57 23.02 9.83
N ALA A 254 14.47 23.75 9.64
CA ALA A 254 13.44 23.94 10.66
C ALA A 254 12.69 22.64 10.99
N TRP A 255 12.59 21.69 10.05
CA TRP A 255 11.89 20.41 10.20
C TRP A 255 12.84 19.28 10.63
N SER A 256 13.87 19.61 11.41
CA SER A 256 14.81 18.67 12.03
C SER A 256 15.26 17.48 11.15
N PRO A 257 15.72 17.72 9.90
CA PRO A 257 15.97 16.66 8.94
C PRO A 257 17.16 15.77 9.35
N ASP A 258 16.97 14.46 9.32
CA ASP A 258 18.02 13.47 9.54
C ASP A 258 18.01 12.38 8.47
N VAL A 259 19.11 11.62 8.43
CA VAL A 259 19.26 10.41 7.63
C VAL A 259 19.23 9.23 8.57
N ARG A 260 18.33 8.30 8.31
CA ARG A 260 18.14 7.06 9.06
C ARG A 260 18.54 5.84 8.24
N ALA A 261 18.99 4.81 8.93
CA ALA A 261 19.14 3.48 8.33
C ALA A 261 17.76 2.97 7.86
N VAL A 262 17.73 2.17 6.80
CA VAL A 262 16.51 1.45 6.41
C VAL A 262 16.59 0.07 7.04
N THR A 263 15.71 -0.17 8.01
CA THR A 263 15.58 -1.44 8.73
C THR A 263 14.11 -1.79 8.84
N ALA A 264 13.80 -3.08 8.78
CA ALA A 264 12.48 -3.62 9.11
C ALA A 264 12.69 -4.88 9.94
N THR A 265 11.97 -5.01 11.05
CA THR A 265 12.00 -6.24 11.87
C THR A 265 11.12 -7.34 11.29
N VAL A 266 10.17 -6.97 10.42
CA VAL A 266 9.34 -7.88 9.64
C VAL A 266 9.35 -7.41 8.18
N ALA A 267 9.92 -8.25 7.33
CA ALA A 267 9.93 -8.11 5.88
C ALA A 267 9.71 -9.47 5.20
N GLU A 268 9.60 -9.47 3.88
CA GLU A 268 9.44 -10.69 3.07
C GLU A 268 8.25 -11.57 3.48
N ILE A 269 7.18 -10.94 3.99
CA ILE A 269 5.93 -11.63 4.34
C ILE A 269 4.93 -11.55 3.18
N GLY A 270 4.14 -12.61 3.02
CA GLY A 270 3.21 -12.74 1.91
C GLY A 270 1.90 -13.42 2.29
N VAL A 271 0.79 -12.99 1.68
CA VAL A 271 -0.48 -13.72 1.67
C VAL A 271 -0.89 -13.92 0.21
N GLU A 272 -1.03 -15.17 -0.23
CA GLU A 272 -1.28 -15.41 -1.66
C GLU A 272 -2.08 -16.65 -2.01
N HIS A 273 -2.71 -16.61 -3.19
CA HIS A 273 -3.40 -17.72 -3.83
C HIS A 273 -4.48 -18.34 -2.95
N LEU A 274 -5.35 -17.53 -2.35
CA LEU A 274 -6.39 -18.03 -1.45
C LEU A 274 -7.59 -17.09 -1.37
N ARG A 275 -8.69 -17.61 -0.85
CA ARG A 275 -9.88 -16.84 -0.49
C ARG A 275 -9.96 -16.67 1.02
N ILE A 276 -10.32 -15.48 1.47
CA ILE A 276 -10.66 -15.17 2.87
C ILE A 276 -12.16 -14.89 2.91
N GLU A 277 -12.92 -15.66 3.67
CA GLU A 277 -14.38 -15.55 3.72
C GLU A 277 -14.90 -15.38 5.15
N PHE A 278 -15.64 -14.29 5.36
CA PHE A 278 -16.40 -14.01 6.58
C PHE A 278 -17.90 -14.36 6.41
N PRO A 279 -18.66 -14.50 7.50
CA PRO A 279 -20.11 -14.68 7.44
C PRO A 279 -20.78 -13.53 6.71
N LEU A 280 -21.80 -13.85 5.91
CA LEU A 280 -22.67 -12.83 5.34
C LEU A 280 -23.52 -12.19 6.45
N THR A 281 -23.16 -10.98 6.85
CA THR A 281 -23.93 -10.13 7.77
C THR A 281 -24.23 -8.77 7.14
N GLU A 282 -25.31 -8.13 7.60
CA GLU A 282 -25.51 -6.70 7.36
C GLU A 282 -24.30 -5.93 7.93
N TYR A 283 -23.79 -4.95 7.17
CA TYR A 283 -22.74 -4.05 7.63
C TYR A 283 -23.35 -3.08 8.65
N PRO A 284 -22.87 -3.04 9.91
CA PRO A 284 -23.52 -2.25 10.96
C PRO A 284 -23.52 -0.74 10.68
N GLY A 285 -22.46 -0.23 10.06
CA GLY A 285 -22.29 1.18 9.75
C GLY A 285 -20.85 1.65 9.95
N HIS A 286 -20.58 2.86 9.47
CA HIS A 286 -19.29 3.53 9.59
C HIS A 286 -18.93 3.76 11.07
N PHE A 287 -17.75 3.27 11.48
CA PHE A 287 -17.27 3.21 12.87
C PHE A 287 -18.07 2.27 13.79
N GLU A 288 -18.81 1.32 13.22
CA GLU A 288 -19.58 0.29 13.94
C GLU A 288 -19.18 -1.14 13.55
N GLU A 289 -18.02 -1.31 12.91
CA GLU A 289 -17.51 -2.57 12.37
C GLU A 289 -17.46 -3.67 13.45
N LEU A 290 -17.82 -4.91 13.09
CA LEU A 290 -17.66 -6.05 14.01
C LEU A 290 -16.21 -6.57 14.05
N GLY A 291 -15.39 -6.12 13.09
CA GLY A 291 -14.01 -6.52 12.92
C GLY A 291 -13.88 -7.77 12.05
N TYR A 292 -14.67 -7.87 10.97
CA TYR A 292 -14.39 -8.82 9.90
C TYR A 292 -13.28 -8.29 8.98
N ASN A 293 -12.09 -8.13 9.55
CA ASN A 293 -10.93 -7.48 8.90
C ASN A 293 -9.97 -8.56 8.38
N ALA A 294 -9.63 -8.53 7.09
CA ALA A 294 -8.92 -9.63 6.45
C ALA A 294 -7.40 -9.58 6.70
N ILE A 295 -6.72 -8.53 6.24
CA ILE A 295 -5.26 -8.41 6.29
C ILE A 295 -4.87 -7.03 6.83
N ASP A 296 -4.00 -6.98 7.84
CA ASP A 296 -3.41 -5.74 8.35
C ASP A 296 -1.90 -5.90 8.47
N PHE A 297 -1.14 -5.18 7.66
CA PHE A 297 0.31 -5.13 7.66
C PHE A 297 0.75 -3.78 8.25
N ALA A 298 1.34 -3.82 9.43
CA ALA A 298 1.76 -2.64 10.17
C ALA A 298 3.26 -2.67 10.41
N GLU A 299 3.95 -1.59 10.01
CA GLU A 299 5.39 -1.41 10.21
C GLU A 299 6.20 -2.56 9.58
N VAL A 300 5.85 -2.91 8.34
CA VAL A 300 6.53 -3.94 7.55
C VAL A 300 7.17 -3.36 6.29
N ALA A 301 8.17 -4.04 5.74
CA ALA A 301 8.75 -3.68 4.45
C ALA A 301 8.78 -4.88 3.49
N HIS A 302 8.81 -4.61 2.18
CA HIS A 302 9.02 -5.66 1.16
C HIS A 302 8.04 -6.85 1.31
N ALA A 303 6.78 -6.53 1.55
CA ALA A 303 5.72 -7.53 1.73
C ALA A 303 4.79 -7.59 0.50
N TRP A 304 3.93 -8.61 0.44
CA TRP A 304 2.94 -8.68 -0.62
C TRP A 304 1.61 -9.35 -0.24
N VAL A 305 0.58 -9.00 -0.98
CA VAL A 305 -0.68 -9.75 -1.06
C VAL A 305 -0.94 -10.01 -2.54
N ARG A 306 -1.13 -11.27 -2.96
CA ARG A 306 -1.26 -11.62 -4.38
C ARG A 306 -2.30 -12.68 -4.66
N ASP A 307 -3.18 -12.44 -5.65
CA ASP A 307 -4.20 -13.42 -6.08
C ASP A 307 -5.05 -13.89 -4.89
N VAL A 308 -5.70 -12.91 -4.25
CA VAL A 308 -6.54 -13.12 -3.06
C VAL A 308 -7.97 -12.65 -3.33
N GLU A 309 -8.97 -13.47 -2.98
CA GLU A 309 -10.39 -13.05 -2.95
C GLU A 309 -10.82 -12.83 -1.50
N ILE A 310 -11.27 -11.63 -1.15
CA ILE A 310 -11.76 -11.29 0.18
C ILE A 310 -13.27 -11.09 0.11
N VAL A 311 -14.02 -11.84 0.92
CA VAL A 311 -15.47 -11.92 0.81
C VAL A 311 -16.18 -11.61 2.12
N ASN A 312 -17.16 -10.72 2.04
CA ASN A 312 -17.96 -10.23 3.18
C ASN A 312 -17.12 -9.57 4.30
N ALA A 313 -16.03 -8.89 3.95
CA ALA A 313 -15.17 -8.21 4.92
C ALA A 313 -15.67 -6.82 5.32
N ASP A 314 -15.50 -6.45 6.58
CA ASP A 314 -15.62 -5.06 7.05
C ASP A 314 -14.39 -4.24 6.64
N TYR A 315 -13.22 -4.89 6.54
CA TYR A 315 -11.96 -4.28 6.12
C TYR A 315 -11.18 -5.26 5.25
N GLY A 316 -10.76 -4.84 4.05
CA GLY A 316 -9.98 -5.66 3.13
C GLY A 316 -8.49 -5.73 3.52
N VAL A 317 -7.64 -5.00 2.80
CA VAL A 317 -6.18 -4.96 3.05
C VAL A 317 -5.81 -3.60 3.62
N ASN A 318 -5.17 -3.60 4.78
CA ASN A 318 -4.67 -2.39 5.44
C ASN A 318 -3.14 -2.38 5.50
N LEU A 319 -2.54 -1.29 5.04
CA LEU A 319 -1.11 -1.02 5.14
C LEU A 319 -0.90 0.19 6.05
N ARG A 320 -0.19 0.02 7.16
CA ARG A 320 0.11 1.09 8.12
C ARG A 320 1.60 1.19 8.33
N ASP A 321 2.18 2.36 8.10
CA ASP A 321 3.64 2.58 8.21
C ASP A 321 4.45 1.52 7.44
N ALA A 322 3.90 1.05 6.32
CA ALA A 322 4.49 -0.01 5.53
C ALA A 322 5.19 0.56 4.29
N TYR A 323 6.28 -0.08 3.85
CA TYR A 323 7.10 0.42 2.74
C TYR A 323 7.35 -0.66 1.70
N PHE A 324 7.30 -0.29 0.41
CA PHE A 324 7.61 -1.20 -0.69
C PHE A 324 6.75 -2.48 -0.69
N VAL A 325 5.49 -2.35 -0.33
CA VAL A 325 4.50 -3.44 -0.33
C VAL A 325 3.76 -3.47 -1.66
N THR A 326 3.51 -4.66 -2.19
CA THR A 326 2.66 -4.85 -3.39
C THR A 326 1.40 -5.61 -3.06
N VAL A 327 0.24 -5.02 -3.34
CA VAL A 327 -1.08 -5.64 -3.30
C VAL A 327 -1.53 -5.86 -4.74
N ALA A 328 -1.42 -7.10 -5.22
CA ALA A 328 -1.64 -7.49 -6.62
C ALA A 328 -2.83 -8.44 -6.78
N ASP A 329 -3.68 -8.18 -7.77
CA ASP A 329 -4.75 -9.09 -8.20
C ASP A 329 -5.71 -9.49 -7.07
N VAL A 330 -6.08 -8.52 -6.22
CA VAL A 330 -6.99 -8.75 -5.09
C VAL A 330 -8.43 -8.37 -5.47
N VAL A 331 -9.35 -9.27 -5.17
CA VAL A 331 -10.79 -9.08 -5.39
C VAL A 331 -11.50 -8.83 -4.07
N LEU A 332 -12.33 -7.79 -4.01
CA LEU A 332 -13.29 -7.58 -2.92
C LEU A 332 -14.70 -7.91 -3.42
N ASP A 333 -15.39 -8.82 -2.74
CA ASP A 333 -16.72 -9.29 -3.15
C ASP A 333 -17.64 -9.53 -1.94
N THR A 334 -18.93 -9.72 -2.21
CA THR A 334 -19.91 -10.13 -1.22
C THR A 334 -20.74 -11.29 -1.76
N THR A 335 -21.03 -12.27 -0.90
CA THR A 335 -21.90 -13.40 -1.26
C THR A 335 -23.39 -13.04 -1.31
N GLY A 336 -23.74 -11.83 -0.88
CA GLY A 336 -25.10 -11.32 -0.82
C GLY A 336 -25.16 -9.87 -0.33
N ASP A 337 -26.38 -9.35 -0.19
CA ASP A 337 -26.62 -7.97 0.23
C ASP A 337 -26.17 -7.73 1.68
N ARG A 338 -25.22 -6.81 1.87
CA ARG A 338 -24.75 -6.34 3.18
C ARG A 338 -25.28 -4.95 3.54
N GLY A 339 -26.08 -4.34 2.66
CA GLY A 339 -26.52 -2.95 2.77
C GLY A 339 -25.99 -2.06 1.65
N PRO A 340 -26.33 -0.76 1.66
CA PRO A 340 -25.86 0.20 0.65
C PRO A 340 -24.34 0.43 0.69
N LEU A 341 -23.72 0.17 1.84
CA LEU A 341 -22.27 0.05 2.02
C LEU A 341 -22.02 -1.34 2.59
N SER A 342 -20.94 -1.98 2.18
CA SER A 342 -20.62 -3.36 2.53
C SER A 342 -19.53 -3.50 3.59
N GLY A 343 -18.83 -2.43 3.92
CA GLY A 343 -17.68 -2.42 4.81
C GLY A 343 -17.08 -1.02 4.89
N HIS A 344 -16.04 -0.86 5.70
CA HIS A 344 -15.37 0.41 5.97
C HIS A 344 -14.33 0.72 4.88
N HIS A 345 -13.21 -0.01 4.88
CA HIS A 345 -12.11 0.20 3.94
C HIS A 345 -11.90 -1.04 3.07
N GLY A 346 -11.74 -0.84 1.76
CA GLY A 346 -11.37 -1.89 0.83
C GLY A 346 -9.87 -2.14 0.84
N PHE A 347 -9.13 -1.20 0.26
CA PHE A 347 -7.67 -1.16 0.24
C PHE A 347 -7.22 0.14 0.90
N SER A 348 -6.42 0.05 1.96
CA SER A 348 -5.99 1.22 2.72
C SER A 348 -4.48 1.31 2.84
N ASN A 349 -3.97 2.53 2.71
CA ASN A 349 -2.60 2.90 3.02
C ASN A 349 -2.59 4.16 3.90
N GLY A 350 -2.06 4.04 5.11
CA GLY A 350 -1.80 5.17 6.00
C GLY A 350 -0.35 5.21 6.46
N HIS A 351 0.27 6.39 6.46
CA HIS A 351 1.68 6.64 6.85
C HIS A 351 2.75 5.91 6.01
N GLY A 352 2.37 4.91 5.22
CA GLY A 352 3.24 4.11 4.36
C GLY A 352 3.58 4.81 3.04
N ASN A 353 4.78 4.53 2.53
CA ASN A 353 5.33 5.14 1.31
C ASN A 353 5.76 4.11 0.28
N ASP A 354 5.75 4.52 -0.99
CA ASP A 354 6.22 3.72 -2.12
C ASP A 354 5.53 2.32 -2.19
N ASN A 355 4.24 2.25 -1.85
CA ASN A 355 3.42 1.04 -1.95
C ASN A 355 2.65 0.98 -3.28
N LEU A 356 2.40 -0.22 -3.78
CA LEU A 356 1.74 -0.48 -5.06
C LEU A 356 0.48 -1.31 -4.87
N PHE A 357 -0.65 -0.81 -5.37
CA PHE A 357 -1.90 -1.54 -5.53
C PHE A 357 -2.16 -1.74 -7.03
N ILE A 358 -2.18 -2.98 -7.49
CA ILE A 358 -2.23 -3.31 -8.93
C ILE A 358 -3.23 -4.42 -9.23
N GLY A 359 -4.01 -4.28 -10.32
CA GLY A 359 -4.87 -5.37 -10.81
C GLY A 359 -6.08 -5.69 -9.92
N PHE A 360 -6.47 -4.79 -9.02
CA PHE A 360 -7.58 -5.03 -8.09
C PHE A 360 -8.97 -4.94 -8.74
N ASP A 361 -9.96 -5.62 -8.13
CA ASP A 361 -11.36 -5.64 -8.59
C ASP A 361 -12.32 -5.50 -7.40
N VAL A 362 -12.92 -4.32 -7.23
CA VAL A 362 -13.87 -4.01 -6.15
C VAL A 362 -15.31 -4.18 -6.64
N ARG A 363 -15.93 -5.32 -6.32
CA ARG A 363 -17.29 -5.70 -6.77
C ARG A 363 -18.37 -5.44 -5.72
N THR A 364 -18.09 -4.47 -4.86
CA THR A 364 -18.92 -4.06 -3.75
C THR A 364 -18.68 -2.58 -3.49
N THR A 365 -19.34 -1.99 -2.50
CA THR A 365 -19.16 -0.56 -2.18
C THR A 365 -18.78 -0.41 -0.72
N MET A 366 -17.52 -0.11 -0.46
CA MET A 366 -17.04 0.22 0.88
C MET A 366 -17.35 1.69 1.21
N VAL A 367 -17.25 2.10 2.48
CA VAL A 367 -17.23 3.54 2.80
C VAL A 367 -16.09 4.19 2.01
N HIS A 368 -14.91 3.55 2.03
CA HIS A 368 -13.70 3.93 1.32
C HIS A 368 -13.15 2.73 0.53
N ASP A 369 -13.28 2.74 -0.80
CA ASP A 369 -12.81 1.60 -1.60
C ASP A 369 -11.27 1.57 -1.69
N LEU A 370 -10.66 2.71 -2.02
CA LEU A 370 -9.22 2.90 -2.17
C LEU A 370 -8.75 4.10 -1.34
N THR A 371 -8.20 3.86 -0.14
CA THR A 371 -7.78 4.90 0.79
C THR A 371 -6.28 5.16 0.68
N ASN A 372 -5.92 6.44 0.57
CA ASN A 372 -4.58 6.93 0.90
C ASN A 372 -4.66 8.10 1.88
N GLU A 373 -3.88 8.03 2.96
CA GLU A 373 -3.97 8.98 4.07
C GLU A 373 -2.62 9.22 4.78
N TRP A 374 -2.60 10.20 5.69
CA TRP A 374 -1.47 10.50 6.59
C TRP A 374 -0.12 10.67 5.90
N TYR A 375 0.03 11.73 5.10
CA TYR A 375 1.29 12.15 4.46
C TYR A 375 2.06 11.05 3.73
N ALA A 376 1.35 9.97 3.39
CA ALA A 376 1.80 8.90 2.55
C ALA A 376 2.26 9.45 1.20
N THR A 377 3.41 8.96 0.73
CA THR A 377 4.14 9.50 -0.42
C THR A 377 4.50 8.41 -1.42
N GLY A 378 4.35 8.70 -2.71
CA GLY A 378 4.74 7.76 -3.77
C GLY A 378 3.86 6.52 -3.89
N VAL A 379 2.65 6.54 -3.33
CA VAL A 379 1.69 5.43 -3.41
C VAL A 379 1.04 5.38 -4.79
N VAL A 380 0.93 4.19 -5.36
CA VAL A 380 0.39 3.97 -6.71
C VAL A 380 -0.80 3.02 -6.67
N PHE A 381 -1.92 3.46 -7.24
CA PHE A 381 -3.06 2.61 -7.59
C PHE A 381 -3.12 2.48 -9.11
N THR A 382 -3.07 1.24 -9.63
CA THR A 382 -3.03 1.04 -11.08
C THR A 382 -3.71 -0.22 -11.58
N GLN A 383 -4.16 -0.20 -12.83
CA GLN A 383 -4.77 -1.35 -13.52
C GLN A 383 -5.94 -1.99 -12.79
N GLY A 384 -6.58 -1.24 -11.90
CA GLY A 384 -7.68 -1.69 -11.06
C GLY A 384 -9.03 -1.25 -11.61
N ARG A 385 -10.09 -1.89 -11.12
CA ARG A 385 -11.47 -1.56 -11.46
C ARG A 385 -12.42 -1.76 -10.29
N GLY A 386 -13.62 -1.20 -10.41
CA GLY A 386 -14.74 -1.54 -9.54
C GLY A 386 -16.08 -1.18 -10.15
N ASP A 387 -17.16 -1.47 -9.43
CA ASP A 387 -18.52 -1.20 -9.90
C ASP A 387 -18.86 0.31 -9.90
N ASP A 388 -18.44 1.04 -8.88
CA ASP A 388 -18.49 2.52 -8.78
C ASP A 388 -17.43 2.99 -7.78
N LEU A 389 -16.15 2.97 -8.20
CA LEU A 389 -15.01 3.14 -7.29
C LEU A 389 -15.02 4.49 -6.59
N ARG A 390 -14.67 4.46 -5.30
CA ARG A 390 -14.26 5.62 -4.50
C ARG A 390 -12.75 5.69 -4.38
N MET A 391 -12.14 6.64 -5.08
CA MET A 391 -10.74 7.02 -4.83
C MET A 391 -10.78 7.94 -3.61
N ASP A 392 -10.48 7.40 -2.44
CA ASP A 392 -10.57 8.08 -1.16
C ASP A 392 -9.26 8.79 -0.83
N HIS A 393 -9.26 10.10 -1.05
CA HIS A 393 -8.21 11.02 -0.65
C HIS A 393 -8.54 11.50 0.77
N HIS A 394 -8.22 10.68 1.76
CA HIS A 394 -8.86 10.70 3.09
C HIS A 394 -8.48 11.88 4.01
N ARG A 395 -7.80 12.92 3.50
CA ARG A 395 -7.17 14.01 4.29
C ARG A 395 -5.95 13.56 5.09
N ALA A 396 -5.41 14.47 5.90
CA ALA A 396 -4.10 14.35 6.55
C ALA A 396 -2.94 14.27 5.55
N ALA A 397 -3.00 15.12 4.52
CA ALA A 397 -1.92 15.39 3.59
C ALA A 397 -1.39 14.22 2.72
N PRO A 398 -2.18 13.23 2.25
CA PRO A 398 -1.68 12.24 1.28
C PRO A 398 -1.08 12.99 0.08
N TYR A 399 0.19 12.71 -0.21
CA TYR A 399 1.05 13.54 -1.06
C TYR A 399 1.56 12.73 -2.24
N THR A 400 1.55 13.29 -3.45
CA THR A 400 2.07 12.60 -4.65
C THR A 400 1.46 11.20 -4.88
N THR A 401 0.17 11.01 -4.65
CA THR A 401 -0.48 9.74 -5.00
C THR A 401 -0.68 9.66 -6.52
N LEU A 402 -0.48 8.48 -7.09
CA LEU A 402 -0.71 8.23 -8.51
C LEU A 402 -1.87 7.27 -8.70
N TRP A 403 -2.87 7.72 -9.45
CA TRP A 403 -4.01 6.93 -9.92
C TRP A 403 -3.84 6.75 -11.42
N THR A 404 -3.37 5.58 -11.88
CA THR A 404 -3.07 5.38 -13.31
C THR A 404 -3.72 4.16 -13.90
N GLU A 405 -4.41 4.30 -15.03
CA GLU A 405 -5.08 3.17 -15.72
C GLU A 405 -6.18 2.51 -14.85
N ILE A 406 -7.01 3.34 -14.20
CA ILE A 406 -8.12 2.88 -13.35
C ILE A 406 -9.45 2.94 -14.11
N ASP A 407 -10.30 1.93 -13.92
CA ASP A 407 -11.69 1.89 -14.38
C ASP A 407 -12.66 2.06 -13.20
N CYS A 408 -13.17 3.28 -13.00
CA CYS A 408 -14.05 3.62 -11.89
C CYS A 408 -15.47 3.04 -12.01
N GLY A 409 -15.75 2.22 -13.03
CA GLY A 409 -17.09 1.64 -13.21
C GLY A 409 -18.09 2.70 -13.64
N GLU A 410 -19.17 2.89 -12.87
CA GLU A 410 -20.15 3.95 -13.15
C GLU A 410 -19.53 5.35 -13.07
N GLY A 411 -18.57 5.58 -12.15
CA GLY A 411 -17.84 6.84 -11.97
C GLY A 411 -18.61 7.94 -11.23
N ALA A 412 -19.71 7.59 -10.55
CA ALA A 412 -20.52 8.55 -9.81
C ALA A 412 -19.90 8.92 -8.47
N SER A 413 -19.09 8.03 -7.89
CA SER A 413 -18.51 8.18 -6.54
C SER A 413 -16.99 8.40 -6.54
N ALA A 414 -16.40 8.74 -7.69
CA ALA A 414 -14.94 8.78 -7.90
C ALA A 414 -14.18 9.63 -6.88
N PHE A 415 -14.78 10.73 -6.40
CA PHE A 415 -14.21 11.64 -5.40
C PHE A 415 -14.95 11.62 -4.06
N ASP A 416 -15.79 10.62 -3.79
CA ASP A 416 -16.36 10.42 -2.46
C ASP A 416 -15.20 10.07 -1.51
N SER A 417 -14.79 11.05 -0.71
CA SER A 417 -13.64 10.95 0.19
C SER A 417 -14.01 11.28 1.63
N GLY A 418 -13.29 10.66 2.56
CA GLY A 418 -13.49 10.76 4.01
C GLY A 418 -12.52 11.73 4.69
N GLY A 419 -12.21 11.41 5.94
CA GLY A 419 -11.33 12.19 6.80
C GLY A 419 -12.04 13.23 7.64
N SER A 420 -11.53 13.42 8.86
CA SER A 420 -11.99 14.50 9.71
C SER A 420 -11.70 15.87 9.10
N SER A 421 -12.69 16.77 9.13
CA SER A 421 -12.59 18.10 8.51
C SER A 421 -11.48 19.01 9.08
N ASN A 422 -10.95 18.71 10.27
CA ASN A 422 -9.84 19.43 10.88
C ASN A 422 -8.45 19.00 10.34
N ARG A 423 -8.40 18.05 9.40
CA ARG A 423 -7.15 17.52 8.79
C ARG A 423 -6.80 18.13 7.43
N GLY A 424 -7.33 19.31 7.13
CA GLY A 424 -7.06 20.04 5.88
C GLY A 424 -7.81 19.48 4.68
N PRO A 425 -7.45 19.86 3.44
CA PRO A 425 -7.98 19.31 2.19
C PRO A 425 -7.92 17.79 2.10
N HIS A 426 -8.66 17.22 1.15
CA HIS A 426 -8.67 15.77 0.89
C HIS A 426 -7.30 15.24 0.46
N THR A 427 -6.54 16.02 -0.30
CA THR A 427 -5.15 15.67 -0.65
C THR A 427 -4.19 16.85 -0.57
N ALA A 428 -2.93 16.54 -0.31
CA ALA A 428 -1.83 17.48 -0.46
C ALA A 428 -1.45 17.64 -1.95
N ALA A 429 -0.34 18.32 -2.23
CA ALA A 429 0.04 18.62 -3.59
C ALA A 429 0.46 17.40 -4.42
N TYR A 430 0.31 17.54 -5.74
CA TYR A 430 0.83 16.62 -6.78
C TYR A 430 0.18 15.24 -6.81
N ASP A 431 -1.02 15.09 -6.28
CA ASP A 431 -1.90 13.98 -6.61
C ASP A 431 -2.18 13.97 -8.12
N MET A 432 -2.02 12.81 -8.76
CA MET A 432 -2.01 12.68 -10.22
C MET A 432 -3.00 11.61 -10.68
N LEU A 433 -4.03 12.04 -11.40
CA LEU A 433 -4.96 11.16 -12.09
C LEU A 433 -4.54 11.04 -13.55
N TRP A 434 -4.18 9.82 -13.96
CA TRP A 434 -3.64 9.51 -15.27
C TRP A 434 -4.44 8.39 -15.95
N ASN A 435 -5.01 8.65 -17.12
CA ASN A 435 -5.76 7.63 -17.88
C ASN A 435 -6.87 6.95 -17.05
N VAL A 436 -7.65 7.74 -16.30
CA VAL A 436 -8.74 7.25 -15.45
C VAL A 436 -10.05 7.30 -16.24
N ARG A 437 -10.72 6.15 -16.32
CA ARG A 437 -11.93 5.97 -17.13
C ARG A 437 -13.12 5.57 -16.27
N ALA A 438 -14.30 5.90 -16.76
CA ALA A 438 -15.59 5.46 -16.22
C ALA A 438 -16.61 5.30 -17.36
N ALA A 439 -17.76 4.71 -17.06
CA ALA A 439 -18.88 4.56 -17.98
C ALA A 439 -19.59 5.90 -18.24
N ALA A 440 -19.70 6.75 -17.21
CA ALA A 440 -20.17 8.11 -17.32
C ALA A 440 -19.01 9.11 -17.25
N THR A 441 -19.25 10.33 -17.74
CA THR A 441 -18.36 11.47 -17.52
C THR A 441 -18.34 11.82 -16.04
N MET A 442 -17.15 11.93 -15.47
CA MET A 442 -16.94 12.34 -14.08
C MET A 442 -16.78 13.85 -13.99
N GLU A 443 -17.37 14.46 -12.96
CA GLU A 443 -17.09 15.85 -12.62
C GLU A 443 -15.71 15.96 -11.97
N LEU A 444 -15.03 17.10 -12.16
CA LEU A 444 -13.86 17.43 -11.34
C LEU A 444 -14.33 17.69 -9.89
N PRO A 445 -13.49 17.42 -8.87
CA PRO A 445 -13.87 17.67 -7.49
C PRO A 445 -13.98 19.18 -7.20
N ASP A 446 -14.44 19.54 -6.00
CA ASP A 446 -14.46 20.93 -5.55
C ASP A 446 -13.07 21.56 -5.60
N ASP A 447 -12.99 22.87 -5.89
CA ASP A 447 -11.71 23.55 -6.13
C ASP A 447 -10.70 23.38 -4.97
N ASP A 448 -11.17 23.29 -3.73
CA ASP A 448 -10.37 23.14 -2.50
C ASP A 448 -10.10 21.67 -2.09
N PHE A 449 -10.39 20.70 -2.97
CA PHE A 449 -10.12 19.28 -2.72
C PHE A 449 -8.64 18.99 -2.46
N GLY A 450 -7.75 19.67 -3.17
CA GLY A 450 -6.31 19.64 -2.96
C GLY A 450 -5.59 20.63 -3.87
N PRO A 451 -4.39 21.11 -3.53
CA PRO A 451 -3.63 22.00 -4.39
C PRO A 451 -2.83 21.20 -5.43
N ARG A 452 -2.48 21.79 -6.57
CA ARG A 452 -1.58 21.22 -7.59
C ARG A 452 -1.91 19.78 -8.02
N MET A 453 -3.19 19.42 -8.05
CA MET A 453 -3.64 18.14 -8.59
C MET A 453 -3.42 18.10 -10.11
N GLY A 454 -3.18 16.92 -10.66
CA GLY A 454 -3.04 16.68 -12.09
C GLY A 454 -4.16 15.79 -12.64
N PHE A 455 -4.75 16.18 -13.76
CA PHE A 455 -5.74 15.40 -14.49
C PHE A 455 -5.29 15.25 -15.94
N VAL A 456 -4.79 14.07 -16.30
CA VAL A 456 -4.23 13.76 -17.62
C VAL A 456 -4.91 12.51 -18.15
N GLY A 457 -5.65 12.60 -19.26
CA GLY A 457 -6.39 11.42 -19.73
C GLY A 457 -7.57 11.06 -18.81
N PHE A 458 -8.22 12.05 -18.18
CA PHE A 458 -9.31 11.86 -17.22
C PHE A 458 -10.68 11.93 -17.91
N HIS A 459 -11.60 11.01 -17.61
CA HIS A 459 -12.93 10.99 -18.25
C HIS A 459 -13.84 12.08 -17.69
N THR A 460 -13.80 13.27 -18.26
CA THR A 460 -14.63 14.42 -17.85
C THR A 460 -15.13 15.22 -19.05
N ASP A 461 -16.20 15.99 -18.85
CA ASP A 461 -16.67 17.02 -19.81
C ASP A 461 -15.87 18.34 -19.70
N ALA A 462 -15.04 18.49 -18.66
CA ALA A 462 -14.20 19.66 -18.49
C ALA A 462 -13.16 19.77 -19.61
N THR A 463 -12.89 20.99 -20.07
CA THR A 463 -11.87 21.27 -21.09
C THR A 463 -10.62 21.96 -20.51
N GLU A 464 -10.69 22.40 -19.26
CA GLU A 464 -9.62 23.01 -18.48
C GLU A 464 -9.92 22.82 -16.99
N ALA A 465 -8.89 22.84 -16.14
CA ALA A 465 -9.08 22.96 -14.70
C ALA A 465 -9.35 24.42 -14.32
N THR A 466 -10.36 24.65 -13.47
CA THR A 466 -10.75 25.99 -13.01
C THR A 466 -10.25 26.36 -11.62
N SER A 467 -9.71 25.38 -10.89
CA SER A 467 -9.25 25.59 -9.52
C SER A 467 -8.19 26.70 -9.44
N PRO A 468 -8.31 27.63 -8.47
CA PRO A 468 -7.30 28.66 -8.25
C PRO A 468 -6.03 28.11 -7.61
N TYR A 469 -6.00 26.82 -7.26
CA TYR A 469 -4.90 26.16 -6.55
C TYR A 469 -3.96 25.38 -7.49
N GLU A 470 -3.72 25.94 -8.68
CA GLU A 470 -2.65 25.52 -9.60
C GLU A 470 -2.77 24.08 -10.13
N TRP A 471 -4.00 23.60 -10.40
CA TRP A 471 -4.19 22.29 -11.04
C TRP A 471 -3.60 22.21 -12.45
N TRP A 472 -3.06 21.04 -12.79
CA TRP A 472 -2.63 20.69 -14.13
C TRP A 472 -3.74 19.90 -14.85
N PHE A 473 -4.02 20.25 -16.11
CA PHE A 473 -5.07 19.59 -16.87
C PHE A 473 -4.64 19.38 -18.33
N GLU A 474 -4.78 18.14 -18.80
CA GLU A 474 -4.62 17.79 -20.22
C GLU A 474 -5.91 17.15 -20.73
N ALA A 475 -6.58 17.85 -21.65
CA ALA A 475 -7.84 17.45 -22.26
C ALA A 475 -7.68 16.30 -23.28
N ILE A 476 -7.05 15.21 -22.85
CA ILE A 476 -6.83 13.99 -23.62
C ILE A 476 -7.89 12.99 -23.19
N ALA A 477 -8.50 12.27 -24.13
CA ALA A 477 -9.47 11.25 -23.77
C ALA A 477 -8.76 10.05 -23.11
N PRO A 478 -9.35 9.42 -22.07
CA PRO A 478 -8.84 8.15 -21.54
C PRO A 478 -8.73 7.11 -22.66
N GLY A 479 -7.65 6.34 -22.67
CA GLY A 479 -7.32 5.37 -23.71
C GLY A 479 -6.65 5.95 -24.97
N ASP A 480 -6.71 7.28 -25.16
CA ASP A 480 -5.98 7.98 -26.23
C ASP A 480 -4.64 8.56 -25.73
N ILE A 481 -4.40 8.64 -24.41
CA ILE A 481 -3.14 9.10 -23.81
C ILE A 481 -2.00 8.08 -23.97
N GLU A 482 -0.80 8.58 -24.26
CA GLU A 482 0.45 7.81 -24.28
C GLU A 482 1.50 8.40 -23.29
N PRO A 483 2.11 7.60 -22.41
CA PRO A 483 1.80 6.19 -22.13
C PRO A 483 0.44 6.04 -21.45
N ALA A 484 -0.23 4.91 -21.67
CA ALA A 484 -1.48 4.60 -20.97
C ALA A 484 -1.27 4.42 -19.45
N ASN A 485 -0.08 3.96 -19.06
CA ASN A 485 0.30 3.72 -17.68
C ASN A 485 1.63 4.41 -17.39
N ILE A 486 1.57 5.51 -16.63
CA ILE A 486 2.76 6.34 -16.39
C ILE A 486 3.71 5.68 -15.38
N TRP A 487 3.21 4.89 -14.43
CA TRP A 487 4.05 4.12 -13.51
C TRP A 487 4.90 3.09 -14.26
N LEU A 488 4.29 2.28 -15.13
CA LEU A 488 5.01 1.31 -15.96
C LEU A 488 6.05 2.00 -16.86
N ALA A 489 5.70 3.13 -17.47
CA ALA A 489 6.64 3.88 -18.32
C ALA A 489 7.82 4.45 -17.53
N MET A 490 7.59 4.96 -16.32
CA MET A 490 8.66 5.41 -15.42
C MET A 490 9.57 4.25 -15.00
N ARG A 491 8.98 3.10 -14.64
CA ARG A 491 9.72 1.90 -14.26
C ARG A 491 10.55 1.35 -15.42
N GLU A 492 9.99 1.28 -16.63
CA GLU A 492 10.72 0.89 -17.85
C GLU A 492 11.86 1.87 -18.17
N ARG A 493 11.63 3.18 -18.01
CA ARG A 493 12.69 4.18 -18.20
C ARG A 493 13.84 4.00 -17.20
N ARG A 494 13.54 3.68 -15.95
CA ARG A 494 14.53 3.49 -14.88
C ARG A 494 15.30 2.17 -15.03
N LEU A 495 14.61 1.06 -15.28
CA LEU A 495 15.17 -0.30 -15.24
C LEU A 495 15.51 -0.88 -16.63
N GLY A 496 15.07 -0.21 -17.70
CA GLY A 496 15.02 -0.78 -19.05
C GLY A 496 13.78 -1.65 -19.26
N PRO A 497 13.56 -2.12 -20.51
CA PRO A 497 12.44 -3.01 -20.82
C PRO A 497 12.60 -4.34 -20.08
N GLU A 498 11.49 -4.87 -19.57
CA GLU A 498 11.45 -6.24 -19.05
C GLU A 498 11.85 -7.22 -20.16
N GLY A 499 12.81 -8.11 -19.87
CA GLY A 499 13.11 -9.22 -20.75
C GLY A 499 11.89 -10.15 -20.89
N PRO A 500 11.80 -10.97 -21.95
CA PRO A 500 10.70 -11.92 -22.14
C PRO A 500 10.57 -12.99 -21.04
N ASP A 501 11.54 -13.04 -20.10
CA ASP A 501 11.59 -13.95 -18.95
C ASP A 501 11.52 -13.17 -17.60
N GLY A 502 11.05 -11.91 -17.59
CA GLY A 502 10.89 -11.12 -16.36
C GLY A 502 12.18 -10.50 -15.79
N THR A 503 13.35 -10.84 -16.33
CA THR A 503 14.62 -10.24 -15.88
C THR A 503 14.82 -8.85 -16.50
N THR A 504 15.03 -7.84 -15.65
CA THR A 504 15.44 -6.49 -16.08
C THR A 504 16.81 -6.53 -16.76
N GLY A 505 16.92 -5.87 -17.90
CA GLY A 505 18.17 -5.77 -18.66
C GLY A 505 19.13 -4.78 -18.00
N GLY A 506 19.76 -5.19 -16.89
CA GLY A 506 20.84 -4.42 -16.27
C GLY A 506 21.95 -4.13 -17.28
N SER A 507 22.26 -2.86 -17.49
CA SER A 507 23.40 -2.43 -18.29
C SER A 507 24.70 -2.88 -17.59
N ASP A 508 25.29 -3.96 -18.09
CA ASP A 508 26.67 -4.37 -17.79
C ASP A 508 27.64 -3.24 -18.19
N ASP A 509 28.01 -2.38 -17.24
CA ASP A 509 29.21 -1.56 -17.33
C ASP A 509 30.43 -2.40 -16.94
N GLY A 510 31.02 -2.98 -18.00
CA GLY A 510 32.13 -3.93 -17.93
C GLY A 510 33.32 -3.52 -17.06
N GLY A 511 33.49 -4.23 -15.96
CA GLY A 511 34.75 -4.37 -15.23
C GLY A 511 35.38 -5.74 -15.51
N SER A 512 36.14 -5.87 -16.59
CA SER A 512 36.92 -7.09 -16.85
C SER A 512 37.98 -7.30 -15.77
N HIS A 513 37.89 -8.36 -14.98
CA HIS A 513 39.04 -8.94 -14.27
C HIS A 513 39.16 -10.43 -14.57
N THR A 514 40.02 -10.72 -15.53
CA THR A 514 40.57 -12.05 -15.79
C THR A 514 41.55 -12.44 -14.69
N GLY A 515 41.42 -13.62 -14.10
CA GLY A 515 42.46 -14.21 -13.27
C GLY A 515 42.05 -15.54 -12.66
N GLY A 516 42.30 -16.64 -13.37
CA GLY A 516 42.09 -17.99 -12.85
C GLY A 516 43.31 -18.57 -12.12
N VAL A 517 42.99 -19.60 -11.31
CA VAL A 517 43.80 -20.76 -10.88
C VAL A 517 44.93 -20.49 -9.85
N ASP A 518 44.83 -21.04 -8.63
CA ASP A 518 45.35 -22.38 -8.27
C ASP A 518 45.05 -22.74 -6.79
N SER A 519 44.89 -24.04 -6.59
CA SER A 519 44.83 -24.83 -5.36
C SER A 519 46.19 -25.03 -4.68
N SER A 520 46.22 -25.13 -3.34
CA SER A 520 46.84 -26.26 -2.60
C SER A 520 46.92 -26.00 -1.09
N THR A 521 46.40 -26.98 -0.34
CA THR A 521 46.73 -27.49 1.00
C THR A 521 48.00 -27.00 1.72
N GLU A 522 47.92 -26.85 3.05
CA GLU A 522 48.75 -27.61 4.02
C GLU A 522 48.23 -27.46 5.48
N GLU A 523 48.28 -28.58 6.21
CA GLU A 523 48.01 -28.75 7.65
C GLU A 523 49.13 -28.15 8.52
N GLU A 524 48.85 -27.86 9.80
CA GLU A 524 49.49 -28.47 10.99
C GLU A 524 49.06 -27.73 12.28
N GLY A 525 48.44 -28.45 13.23
CA GLY A 525 48.53 -28.16 14.69
C GLY A 525 49.77 -28.85 15.28
N PRO A 526 49.94 -29.08 16.61
CA PRO A 526 48.99 -28.92 17.72
C PRO A 526 49.58 -28.46 19.09
N GLY A 527 48.74 -28.45 20.14
CA GLY A 527 49.09 -28.56 21.59
C GLY A 527 48.88 -27.26 22.38
N GLY A 528 47.94 -27.13 23.34
CA GLY A 528 47.74 -27.91 24.59
C GLY A 528 48.44 -27.17 25.74
N ASP A 529 48.02 -27.09 27.01
CA ASP A 529 46.87 -27.45 27.86
C ASP A 529 47.19 -26.81 29.25
N ASP A 530 46.27 -26.91 30.21
CA ASP A 530 46.36 -26.61 31.66
C ASP A 530 46.10 -25.15 32.12
N GLY A 531 45.40 -24.87 33.24
CA GLY A 531 44.69 -25.64 34.28
C GLY A 531 44.15 -24.62 35.30
N SER A 532 42.84 -24.58 35.57
CA SER A 532 42.15 -25.13 36.76
C SER A 532 42.31 -24.33 38.08
N ASP A 533 41.16 -23.91 38.65
CA ASP A 533 40.69 -24.07 40.05
C ASP A 533 39.91 -22.83 40.56
N VAL A 534 38.57 -22.89 40.70
CA VAL A 534 37.73 -23.34 41.86
C VAL A 534 37.42 -22.22 42.89
N ASP A 535 36.20 -21.64 42.79
CA ASP A 535 35.11 -21.36 43.78
C ASP A 535 35.37 -21.25 45.31
N PRO A 536 34.43 -20.75 46.20
CA PRO A 536 33.05 -20.22 46.02
C PRO A 536 32.67 -18.97 46.92
N ASP A 537 31.35 -18.72 47.03
CA ASP A 537 30.55 -17.81 47.90
C ASP A 537 30.25 -16.42 47.30
N GLY A 538 29.02 -15.89 47.23
CA GLY A 538 27.72 -16.25 47.81
C GLY A 538 26.92 -14.96 48.09
N SER A 539 25.59 -15.01 47.92
CA SER A 539 24.57 -13.96 48.19
C SER A 539 24.47 -12.84 47.14
N SER A 540 23.33 -12.21 46.84
CA SER A 540 21.89 -12.45 47.01
C SER A 540 21.25 -11.19 46.42
N ASP A 541 20.34 -11.29 45.45
CA ASP A 541 19.09 -10.51 45.47
C ASP A 541 18.18 -10.89 44.30
N ALA A 542 16.89 -10.91 44.63
CA ALA A 542 15.78 -11.24 43.76
C ALA A 542 14.94 -9.98 43.52
N SER A 543 14.58 -9.72 42.27
CA SER A 543 13.36 -8.99 41.87
C SER A 543 13.23 -9.13 40.35
N ALA A 544 12.35 -10.01 39.88
CA ALA A 544 11.00 -9.64 39.44
C ALA A 544 11.02 -8.89 38.09
N SER A 545 10.84 -9.67 37.03
CA SER A 545 10.46 -9.25 35.69
C SER A 545 8.99 -8.84 35.68
N GLU A 546 8.71 -7.60 35.30
CA GLU A 546 7.38 -7.18 34.83
C GLU A 546 7.55 -6.57 33.44
N GLY A 547 6.67 -7.00 32.54
CA GLY A 547 6.63 -6.57 31.15
C GLY A 547 6.24 -5.10 31.03
N GLY A 548 6.87 -4.41 30.08
CA GLY A 548 6.45 -3.10 29.61
C GLY A 548 5.70 -3.30 28.30
N ALA A 549 4.39 -3.14 28.34
CA ALA A 549 3.58 -2.82 27.18
C ALA A 549 3.90 -1.37 26.77
N GLY A 550 4.26 -1.18 25.50
CA GLY A 550 4.38 0.15 24.91
C GLY A 550 2.98 0.76 24.78
N THR A 551 2.75 1.85 25.50
CA THR A 551 1.55 2.67 25.36
C THR A 551 1.80 3.71 24.28
N SER A 552 0.98 3.69 23.23
CA SER A 552 0.84 4.80 22.29
C SER A 552 0.25 6.00 23.02
N ASP A 553 0.98 7.12 23.02
CA ASP A 553 0.58 8.35 23.70
C ASP A 553 -0.61 9.01 23.00
N GLY A 554 -1.70 9.16 23.75
CA GLY A 554 -2.87 9.93 23.35
C GLY A 554 -2.61 11.44 23.43
N ALA A 555 -2.78 12.13 22.32
CA ALA A 555 -2.88 13.58 22.29
C ALA A 555 -4.33 14.00 22.65
N SER A 556 -4.50 14.52 23.85
CA SER A 556 -5.74 15.13 24.31
C SER A 556 -6.00 16.47 23.61
N ALA A 557 -7.15 16.63 22.94
CA ALA A 557 -7.71 17.93 22.61
C ALA A 557 -9.09 18.08 23.29
N SER A 558 -9.13 18.95 24.30
CA SER A 558 -10.36 19.42 24.93
C SER A 558 -10.95 20.58 24.14
N ASP A 559 -12.20 20.48 23.73
CA ASP A 559 -13.29 21.37 24.18
C ASP A 559 -14.59 21.06 23.42
N GLY A 560 -15.68 21.01 24.18
CA GLY A 560 -17.02 20.79 23.64
C GLY A 560 -17.68 22.08 23.16
N ASP A 561 -18.53 21.96 22.14
CA ASP A 561 -19.89 22.50 22.24
C ASP A 561 -20.84 21.72 21.32
N ALA A 562 -22.07 21.62 21.80
CA ALA A 562 -23.16 20.86 21.21
C ALA A 562 -23.76 21.59 19.99
N GLY A 563 -24.13 20.82 18.97
CA GLY A 563 -24.87 21.34 17.81
C GLY A 563 -25.52 20.24 16.99
N GLY A 564 -26.58 19.63 17.52
CA GLY A 564 -27.34 18.60 16.81
C GLY A 564 -28.01 19.12 15.54
N CYS A 565 -27.92 18.35 14.46
CA CYS A 565 -28.75 18.52 13.26
C CYS A 565 -29.76 17.37 13.18
N GLY A 566 -30.98 17.66 13.63
CA GLY A 566 -32.13 16.79 13.45
C GLY A 566 -32.63 16.83 12.01
N CYS A 567 -32.68 15.68 11.36
CA CYS A 567 -33.44 15.49 10.13
C CYS A 567 -34.94 15.49 10.46
N SER A 568 -35.62 16.60 10.18
CA SER A 568 -37.07 16.70 10.29
C SER A 568 -37.76 16.17 9.03
N SER A 569 -38.55 15.11 9.22
CA SER A 569 -39.56 14.67 8.28
C SER A 569 -40.72 15.66 8.27
N SER A 570 -41.23 16.01 7.08
CA SER A 570 -42.55 16.61 6.97
C SER A 570 -43.33 15.99 5.81
N SER A 571 -44.37 15.27 6.20
CA SER A 571 -45.44 14.79 5.34
C SER A 571 -46.60 15.80 5.32
N SER A 572 -47.06 16.19 4.13
CA SER A 572 -48.45 16.56 3.80
C SER A 572 -48.51 16.76 2.27
N GLY A 573 -49.48 16.33 1.46
CA GLY A 573 -50.79 15.70 1.66
C GLY A 573 -51.72 16.16 0.53
N GLY A 574 -52.07 15.26 -0.42
CA GLY A 574 -53.18 15.36 -1.40
C GLY A 574 -52.89 16.18 -2.68
N THR A 575 -53.26 15.79 -3.91
CA THR A 575 -54.47 15.07 -4.34
C THR A 575 -54.31 14.51 -5.78
N ALA A 576 -55.00 13.39 -6.02
CA ALA A 576 -55.18 12.53 -7.21
C ALA A 576 -55.23 13.11 -8.65
N MET A 577 -54.72 12.33 -9.63
CA MET A 577 -55.55 11.64 -10.66
C MET A 577 -54.77 10.68 -11.59
N LEU A 578 -55.31 9.47 -11.70
CA LEU A 578 -55.38 8.51 -12.83
C LEU A 578 -54.28 8.43 -13.92
N GLY A 579 -53.64 7.25 -13.96
CA GLY A 579 -53.81 6.28 -15.05
C GLY A 579 -52.72 6.21 -16.13
N LEU A 580 -51.95 5.11 -16.18
CA LEU A 580 -52.10 4.03 -17.18
C LEU A 580 -51.02 2.94 -16.97
N VAL A 581 -51.44 1.70 -17.17
CA VAL A 581 -50.65 0.46 -17.20
C VAL A 581 -49.86 0.35 -18.51
N VAL A 582 -48.56 0.00 -18.50
CA VAL A 582 -47.92 -0.83 -19.55
C VAL A 582 -46.86 -1.75 -18.94
N LEU A 583 -46.87 -2.97 -19.48
CA LEU A 583 -46.21 -4.22 -19.12
C LEU A 583 -44.74 -4.32 -19.58
N ALA A 584 -43.92 -5.01 -18.77
CA ALA A 584 -42.90 -6.02 -19.09
C ALA A 584 -41.90 -5.85 -20.27
N LEU A 585 -40.62 -6.16 -20.00
CA LEU A 585 -39.92 -7.28 -20.66
C LEU A 585 -38.55 -7.61 -20.02
N ARG A 586 -38.47 -8.85 -19.50
CA ARG A 586 -37.23 -9.59 -19.22
C ARG A 586 -36.46 -9.86 -20.52
N ARG A 587 -35.12 -9.80 -20.49
CA ARG A 587 -34.26 -10.54 -21.43
C ARG A 587 -33.11 -11.23 -20.71
N ARG A 588 -33.19 -12.57 -20.69
CA ARG A 588 -32.06 -13.49 -20.55
C ARG A 588 -31.32 -13.61 -21.89
N ARG A 589 -29.99 -13.68 -21.86
CA ARG A 589 -29.13 -14.45 -22.80
C ARG A 589 -27.92 -14.92 -21.97
N ARG A 590 -27.80 -16.22 -21.69
CA ARG A 590 -27.24 -17.30 -22.51
C ARG A 590 -25.73 -17.25 -22.60
#